data_AF-A0A7C3WJY7-F1
#
_entry.id   AF-A0A7C3WJY7-F1
#
_cell.length_a   1.000
_cell.length_b   1.000
_cell.length_c   1.000
_cell.angle_alpha   90.00
_cell.angle_beta   90.00
_cell.angle_gamma   90.00
#
_symmetry.space_group_name_H-M   'P 1'
#
loop_
_entity.id
_entity.type
_entity.pdbx_description
1 polymer ?
#
loop_
_entity_poly.entity_id
_entity_poly.type
_entity_poly.pdbx_seq_one_letter_code
_entity_poly.pdbx_strand_id
1 'polypeptide(L)'
;MWYGWRHRASASDLLSFYSTLPRELKPLYAAWIDQPYVEVVRALAEHNPPFLVVTELYTEEVLVTHSGILQGQLVVTGYQGAGSPEEWLRGIARKLGLVRGGEGIGIWVFYDIGDGHGESYSAYRPEWGAIPDPFNQRVVKLARKPG
;
A
#
# COMPACT_ATOMS: atom_id res chain seq x y z
N MET A 1 -3.79 6.69 2.31
CA MET A 1 -2.75 6.93 3.35
C MET A 1 -1.82 5.73 3.31
N TRP A 2 -0.50 5.94 3.26
CA TRP A 2 0.46 4.84 3.25
C TRP A 2 0.66 4.31 4.68
N TYR A 3 0.38 3.02 4.90
CA TYR A 3 0.41 2.39 6.23
C TYR A 3 1.44 1.26 6.24
N GLY A 4 2.69 1.60 6.55
CA GLY A 4 3.81 0.66 6.53
C GLY A 4 5.13 1.17 7.09
N TRP A 5 5.16 2.37 7.68
CA TRP A 5 6.41 2.94 8.16
C TRP A 5 6.61 2.68 9.67
N ARG A 6 7.76 2.08 10.03
CA ARG A 6 8.30 1.95 11.40
C ARG A 6 7.54 1.01 12.37
N HIS A 7 7.36 -0.26 11.97
CA HIS A 7 6.87 -1.36 12.84
C HIS A 7 5.46 -1.19 13.40
N ARG A 8 4.66 -0.28 12.85
CA ARG A 8 3.28 -0.08 13.28
C ARG A 8 2.34 -0.26 12.10
N ALA A 9 1.71 -1.43 12.04
CA ALA A 9 0.56 -1.67 11.19
C ALA A 9 -0.44 -2.53 11.98
N SER A 10 -1.66 -2.02 12.19
CA SER A 10 -2.72 -2.77 12.87
C SER A 10 -4.05 -2.52 12.16
N ALA A 11 -4.89 -3.56 12.10
CA ALA A 11 -6.21 -3.46 11.49
C ALA A 11 -7.11 -2.47 12.26
N SER A 12 -7.00 -2.47 13.59
CA SER A 12 -7.77 -1.58 14.46
C SER A 12 -7.48 -0.10 14.20
N ASP A 13 -6.21 0.27 14.01
CA ASP A 13 -5.85 1.66 13.70
C ASP A 13 -6.45 2.11 12.36
N LEU A 14 -6.43 1.24 11.33
CA LEU A 14 -7.01 1.54 10.01
C LEU A 14 -8.53 1.71 10.08
N LEU A 15 -9.23 0.82 10.78
CA LEU A 15 -10.67 0.88 10.99
C LEU A 15 -11.07 2.11 11.80
N SER A 16 -10.33 2.39 12.88
CA SER A 16 -10.54 3.57 13.72
C SER A 16 -10.36 4.85 12.92
N PHE A 17 -9.26 4.98 12.18
CA PHE A 17 -9.04 6.14 11.33
C PHE A 17 -10.17 6.34 10.33
N TYR A 18 -10.55 5.29 9.58
CA TYR A 18 -11.66 5.36 8.63
C TYR A 18 -12.97 5.82 9.28
N SER A 19 -13.27 5.36 10.49
CA SER A 19 -14.48 5.76 11.23
C SER A 19 -14.54 7.25 11.53
N THR A 20 -13.37 7.88 11.77
CA THR A 20 -13.24 9.32 12.06
C THR A 20 -13.31 10.22 10.83
N LEU A 21 -13.22 9.65 9.62
CA LEU A 21 -13.28 10.44 8.40
C LEU A 21 -14.67 11.08 8.19
N PRO A 22 -14.73 12.35 7.74
CA PRO A 22 -15.95 12.94 7.19
C PRO A 22 -16.57 12.07 6.10
N ARG A 23 -17.90 12.07 5.98
CA ARG A 23 -18.63 11.19 5.05
C ARG A 23 -18.20 11.38 3.61
N GLU A 24 -17.81 12.59 3.24
CA GLU A 24 -17.40 12.99 1.90
C GLU A 24 -16.02 12.41 1.52
N LEU A 25 -15.19 12.11 2.50
CA LEU A 25 -13.84 11.56 2.29
C LEU A 25 -13.80 10.03 2.30
N LYS A 26 -14.80 9.38 2.90
CA LYS A 26 -14.87 7.91 3.01
C LYS A 26 -14.79 7.19 1.65
N PRO A 27 -15.46 7.65 0.57
CA PRO A 27 -15.34 7.03 -0.75
C PRO A 27 -13.95 7.16 -1.39
N LEU A 28 -13.13 8.11 -0.94
CA LEU A 28 -11.80 8.38 -1.47
C LEU A 28 -10.70 7.64 -0.68
N TYR A 29 -11.06 6.97 0.40
CA TYR A 29 -10.11 6.31 1.27
C TYR A 29 -9.70 4.94 0.73
N ALA A 30 -8.39 4.74 0.66
CA ALA A 30 -7.77 3.43 0.47
C ALA A 30 -6.64 3.25 1.49
N ALA A 31 -6.51 2.02 1.98
CA ALA A 31 -5.40 1.60 2.83
C ALA A 31 -4.36 0.89 1.97
N TRP A 32 -3.12 1.36 1.99
CA TRP A 32 -2.00 0.72 1.32
C TRP A 32 -1.15 -0.05 2.34
N ILE A 33 -0.97 -1.34 2.13
CA ILE A 33 -0.30 -2.28 3.04
C ILE A 33 0.86 -2.94 2.30
N ASP A 34 2.07 -2.67 2.77
CA ASP A 34 3.29 -3.25 2.21
C ASP A 34 3.45 -4.72 2.66
N GLN A 35 4.17 -5.53 1.87
CA GLN A 35 4.36 -6.96 2.13
C GLN A 35 4.76 -7.31 3.59
N PRO A 36 5.68 -6.58 4.27
CA PRO A 36 6.06 -6.91 5.65
C PRO A 36 4.90 -6.86 6.66
N TYR A 37 3.79 -6.22 6.32
CA TYR A 37 2.61 -6.06 7.17
C TYR A 37 1.38 -6.80 6.63
N VAL A 38 1.56 -7.71 5.68
CA VAL A 38 0.46 -8.40 4.99
C VAL A 38 -0.47 -9.17 5.94
N GLU A 39 0.00 -9.60 7.11
CA GLU A 39 -0.85 -10.26 8.12
C GLU A 39 -1.97 -9.34 8.63
N VAL A 40 -1.81 -8.01 8.53
CA VAL A 40 -2.89 -7.05 8.83
C VAL A 40 -4.10 -7.27 7.92
N VAL A 41 -3.90 -7.76 6.69
CA VAL A 41 -4.97 -8.06 5.74
C VAL A 41 -5.90 -9.15 6.28
N ARG A 42 -5.35 -10.17 6.97
CA ARG A 42 -6.16 -11.22 7.61
C ARG A 42 -7.05 -10.65 8.70
N ALA A 43 -6.46 -9.83 9.57
CA ALA A 43 -7.23 -9.17 10.63
C ALA A 43 -8.29 -8.22 10.06
N LEU A 44 -8.01 -7.50 8.97
CA LEU A 44 -9.02 -6.69 8.28
C LEU A 44 -10.16 -7.55 7.70
N ALA A 45 -9.87 -8.77 7.23
CA ALA A 45 -10.88 -9.66 6.65
C ALA A 45 -11.96 -10.08 7.63
N GLU A 46 -11.61 -10.21 8.92
CA GLU A 46 -12.57 -10.47 9.99
C GLU A 46 -13.59 -9.34 10.16
N HIS A 47 -13.25 -8.13 9.72
CA HIS A 47 -14.09 -6.93 9.85
C HIS A 47 -14.76 -6.49 8.55
N ASN A 48 -14.37 -7.06 7.42
CA ASN A 48 -14.86 -6.72 6.07
C ASN A 48 -15.02 -5.20 5.84
N PRO A 49 -13.92 -4.43 5.84
CA PRO A 49 -13.97 -2.98 5.76
C PRO A 49 -14.61 -2.49 4.44
N PRO A 50 -15.38 -1.39 4.48
CA PRO A 50 -16.06 -0.84 3.29
C PRO A 50 -15.13 0.03 2.43
N PHE A 51 -13.83 -0.21 2.45
CA PHE A 51 -12.84 0.58 1.71
C PHE A 51 -11.84 -0.32 0.99
N LEU A 52 -11.23 0.21 -0.07
CA LEU A 52 -10.21 -0.48 -0.86
C LEU A 52 -8.96 -0.73 -0.01
N VAL A 53 -8.47 -1.97 -0.04
CA VAL A 53 -7.20 -2.35 0.57
C VAL A 53 -6.23 -2.72 -0.55
N VAL A 54 -5.25 -1.85 -0.77
CA VAL A 54 -4.15 -2.08 -1.71
C VAL A 54 -3.05 -2.84 -0.97
N THR A 55 -2.68 -4.01 -1.47
CA THR A 55 -1.75 -4.91 -0.79
C THR A 55 -0.58 -5.25 -1.71
N GLU A 56 0.64 -4.96 -1.28
CA GLU A 56 1.84 -5.33 -2.01
C GLU A 56 2.25 -6.77 -1.68
N LEU A 57 2.25 -7.63 -2.69
CA LEU A 57 2.59 -9.05 -2.59
C LEU A 57 3.67 -9.37 -3.63
N TYR A 58 4.94 -9.27 -3.23
CA TYR A 58 6.08 -9.44 -4.14
C TYR A 58 6.61 -10.86 -4.21
N THR A 59 6.49 -11.67 -3.16
CA THR A 59 6.94 -13.07 -3.17
C THR A 59 5.82 -14.00 -3.60
N GLU A 60 6.16 -15.11 -4.25
CA GLU A 60 5.19 -16.10 -4.71
C GLU A 60 4.41 -16.72 -3.54
N GLU A 61 5.09 -16.99 -2.43
CA GLU A 61 4.47 -17.50 -1.22
C GLU A 61 3.42 -16.53 -0.67
N VAL A 62 3.75 -15.24 -0.54
CA VAL A 62 2.81 -14.24 -0.05
C VAL A 62 1.65 -14.05 -1.02
N LEU A 63 1.89 -14.06 -2.34
CA LEU A 63 0.82 -14.01 -3.34
C LEU A 63 -0.20 -15.13 -3.11
N VAL A 64 0.25 -16.39 -3.06
CA VAL A 64 -0.65 -17.54 -2.90
C VAL A 64 -1.44 -17.49 -1.59
N THR A 65 -0.79 -17.03 -0.51
CA THR A 65 -1.37 -17.07 0.83
C THR A 65 -2.23 -15.85 1.16
N HIS A 66 -2.01 -14.70 0.51
CA HIS A 66 -2.62 -13.42 0.88
C HIS A 66 -3.41 -12.70 -0.21
N SER A 67 -3.35 -13.14 -1.47
CA SER A 67 -4.23 -12.59 -2.50
C SER A 67 -5.68 -13.05 -2.30
N GLY A 68 -6.63 -12.11 -2.49
CA GLY A 68 -8.06 -12.40 -2.47
C GLY A 68 -8.62 -12.73 -1.10
N ILE A 69 -7.89 -12.42 -0.03
CA ILE A 69 -8.38 -12.54 1.34
C ILE A 69 -9.55 -11.59 1.57
N LEU A 70 -9.47 -10.38 0.99
CA LEU A 70 -10.51 -9.36 1.08
C LEU A 70 -11.26 -9.26 -0.25
N GLN A 71 -12.58 -9.03 -0.18
CA GLN A 71 -13.36 -8.73 -1.36
C GLN A 71 -12.87 -7.43 -2.02
N GLY A 72 -12.73 -6.36 -1.22
CA GLY A 72 -12.20 -5.06 -1.64
C GLY A 72 -10.67 -4.98 -1.75
N GLN A 73 -10.00 -6.05 -2.19
CA GLN A 73 -8.53 -6.09 -2.29
C GLN A 73 -8.03 -5.74 -3.68
N LEU A 74 -7.08 -4.80 -3.78
CA LEU A 74 -6.27 -4.63 -4.98
C LEU A 74 -4.88 -5.19 -4.70
N VAL A 75 -4.49 -6.24 -5.42
CA VAL A 75 -3.17 -6.85 -5.27
C VAL A 75 -2.17 -6.10 -6.14
N VAL A 76 -1.08 -5.66 -5.55
CA VAL A 76 0.04 -5.03 -6.26
C VAL A 76 1.23 -5.96 -6.21
N THR A 77 1.85 -6.24 -7.35
CA THR A 77 3.06 -7.07 -7.42
C THR A 77 4.04 -6.55 -8.46
N GLY A 78 5.22 -7.17 -8.53
CA GLY A 78 6.28 -6.81 -9.46
C GLY A 78 7.29 -7.95 -9.61
N TYR A 79 8.18 -7.82 -10.58
CA TYR A 79 9.29 -8.73 -10.78
C TYR A 79 10.58 -7.90 -10.84
N GLN A 80 11.36 -7.96 -9.77
CA GLN A 80 12.60 -7.20 -9.62
C GLN A 80 13.78 -8.02 -10.18
N GLY A 81 14.79 -7.32 -10.69
CA GLY A 81 16.09 -7.92 -11.03
C GLY A 81 16.10 -8.74 -12.32
N ALA A 82 15.15 -8.51 -13.22
CA ALA A 82 15.19 -9.12 -14.54
C ALA A 82 16.38 -8.60 -15.36
N GLY A 83 17.16 -9.49 -15.94
CA GLY A 83 18.23 -9.17 -16.88
C GLY A 83 17.74 -8.94 -18.31
N SER A 84 16.47 -9.25 -18.62
CA SER A 84 15.85 -8.94 -19.92
C SER A 84 14.33 -8.74 -19.83
N PRO A 85 13.70 -8.10 -20.84
CA PRO A 85 12.24 -7.99 -20.92
C PRO A 85 11.51 -9.34 -20.94
N GLU A 86 12.09 -10.37 -21.58
CA GLU A 86 11.50 -11.71 -21.63
C GLU A 86 11.55 -12.40 -20.27
N GLU A 87 12.63 -12.20 -19.52
CA GLU A 87 12.71 -12.67 -18.14
C GLU A 87 11.68 -11.98 -17.25
N TRP A 88 11.57 -10.66 -17.35
CA TRP A 88 10.56 -9.88 -16.64
C TRP A 88 9.13 -10.37 -16.96
N LEU A 89 8.82 -10.54 -18.25
CA LEU A 89 7.51 -10.99 -18.70
C LEU A 89 7.19 -12.39 -18.17
N ARG A 90 8.15 -13.33 -18.23
CA ARG A 90 7.98 -14.68 -17.65
C ARG A 90 7.76 -14.61 -16.14
N GLY A 91 8.51 -13.76 -15.44
CA GLY A 91 8.42 -13.55 -14.01
C GLY A 91 7.05 -13.00 -13.58
N ILE A 92 6.59 -11.94 -14.25
CA ILE A 92 5.27 -11.35 -14.01
C ILE A 92 4.16 -12.34 -14.38
N ALA A 93 4.21 -12.96 -15.56
CA ALA A 93 3.17 -13.91 -15.98
C ALA A 93 3.00 -15.07 -14.98
N ARG A 94 4.11 -15.57 -14.43
CA ARG A 94 4.09 -16.56 -13.35
C ARG A 94 3.36 -16.04 -12.11
N LYS A 95 3.71 -14.84 -11.63
CA LYS A 95 3.08 -14.23 -10.44
C LYS A 95 1.60 -13.97 -10.65
N LEU A 96 1.19 -13.48 -11.82
CA LEU A 96 -0.22 -13.27 -12.16
C LEU A 96 -1.03 -14.58 -12.09
N GLY A 97 -0.43 -15.70 -12.50
CA GLY A 97 -1.05 -17.03 -12.39
C GLY A 97 -1.23 -17.52 -10.95
N LEU A 98 -0.58 -16.89 -9.96
CA LEU A 98 -0.69 -17.25 -8.54
C LEU A 98 -1.74 -16.40 -7.81
N VAL A 99 -2.09 -15.22 -8.31
CA VAL A 99 -3.06 -14.33 -7.68
C VAL A 99 -4.44 -14.96 -7.70
N ARG A 100 -5.11 -14.94 -6.56
CA ARG A 100 -6.47 -15.40 -6.35
C ARG A 100 -7.36 -14.21 -6.04
N GLY A 101 -8.45 -14.04 -6.77
CA GLY A 101 -9.52 -13.07 -6.45
C GLY A 101 -9.08 -11.60 -6.28
N GLY A 102 -9.95 -10.82 -5.65
CA GLY A 102 -9.79 -9.37 -5.44
C GLY A 102 -10.51 -8.51 -6.50
N GLU A 103 -10.49 -7.20 -6.27
CA GLU A 103 -11.02 -6.15 -7.17
C GLU A 103 -10.12 -5.93 -8.40
N GLY A 104 -8.84 -6.31 -8.31
CA GLY A 104 -7.92 -6.14 -9.41
C GLY A 104 -6.47 -6.40 -9.06
N ILE A 105 -5.64 -6.36 -10.10
CA ILE A 105 -4.19 -6.55 -10.00
C ILE A 105 -3.48 -5.34 -10.60
N GLY A 106 -2.60 -4.73 -9.81
CA GLY A 106 -1.62 -3.75 -10.25
C GLY A 106 -0.25 -4.43 -10.44
N ILE A 107 0.44 -4.09 -11.52
CA ILE A 107 1.81 -4.53 -11.76
C ILE A 107 2.69 -3.29 -11.70
N TRP A 108 3.63 -3.28 -10.76
CA TRP A 108 4.74 -2.33 -10.83
C TRP A 108 5.66 -2.76 -11.98
N VAL A 109 5.73 -1.91 -13.00
CA VAL A 109 6.65 -2.06 -14.13
C VAL A 109 8.01 -1.52 -13.70
N PHE A 110 8.74 -2.29 -12.89
CA PHE A 110 10.15 -2.05 -12.67
C PHE A 110 10.93 -2.62 -13.85
N TYR A 111 11.14 -1.83 -14.90
CA TYR A 111 12.34 -1.97 -15.73
C TYR A 111 13.41 -1.11 -15.08
N ASP A 112 13.89 -1.57 -13.93
CA ASP A 112 14.85 -0.84 -13.12
C ASP A 112 16.22 -1.52 -13.23
N ILE A 113 17.03 -1.03 -14.17
CA ILE A 113 18.48 -1.28 -14.18
C ILE A 113 19.12 -0.25 -13.24
N GLY A 114 18.99 -0.49 -11.93
CA GLY A 114 19.80 0.16 -10.89
C GLY A 114 19.52 1.64 -10.60
N ASP A 115 18.30 2.01 -10.20
CA ASP A 115 17.97 3.40 -9.84
C ASP A 115 18.34 3.84 -8.41
N GLY A 116 18.83 2.93 -7.55
CA GLY A 116 19.51 3.35 -6.31
C GLY A 116 18.66 4.22 -5.38
N HIS A 117 17.36 3.97 -5.29
CA HIS A 117 16.45 4.82 -4.52
C HIS A 117 16.51 4.57 -3.01
N GLY A 118 17.52 5.16 -2.36
CA GLY A 118 17.58 5.42 -0.92
C GLY A 118 16.45 6.33 -0.43
N GLU A 119 15.20 5.92 -0.64
CA GLU A 119 14.01 6.71 -0.41
C GLU A 119 13.66 6.74 1.07
N SER A 120 13.49 7.97 1.56
CA SER A 120 12.93 8.24 2.87
C SER A 120 11.51 8.76 2.66
N TYR A 121 10.53 7.88 2.87
CA TYR A 121 9.12 8.24 2.83
C TYR A 121 8.65 8.70 4.21
N SER A 122 7.84 9.77 4.27
CA SER A 122 7.29 10.31 5.52
C SER A 122 5.77 10.18 5.55
N ALA A 123 5.23 9.42 6.51
CA ALA A 123 3.80 9.30 6.75
C ALA A 123 3.23 10.53 7.49
N TYR A 124 1.98 10.93 7.19
CA TYR A 124 1.29 12.00 7.92
C TYR A 124 1.07 11.62 9.39
N ARG A 125 1.43 12.52 10.32
CA ARG A 125 1.13 12.39 11.75
C ARG A 125 0.14 13.47 12.20
N PRO A 126 -0.94 13.11 12.91
CA PRO A 126 -1.94 14.08 13.39
C PRO A 126 -1.33 15.26 14.17
N GLU A 127 -0.29 15.00 14.96
CA GLU A 127 0.44 16.01 15.74
C GLU A 127 1.21 17.04 14.89
N TRP A 128 1.43 16.79 13.60
CA TRP A 128 2.14 17.72 12.71
C TRP A 128 1.22 18.81 12.15
N GLY A 129 -0.07 18.52 12.02
CA GLY A 129 -1.04 19.43 11.39
C GLY A 129 -0.70 19.80 9.94
N ALA A 130 0.23 19.06 9.30
CA ALA A 130 0.68 19.26 7.92
C ALA A 130 1.34 17.98 7.39
N ILE A 131 1.30 17.79 6.07
CA ILE A 131 2.03 16.73 5.36
C ILE A 131 3.45 17.26 5.10
N PRO A 132 4.52 16.50 5.45
CA PRO A 132 5.89 16.90 5.14
C PRO A 132 6.10 17.06 3.63
N ASP A 133 6.95 18.00 3.25
CA ASP A 133 7.40 18.15 1.88
C ASP A 133 8.01 16.81 1.38
N PRO A 134 7.53 16.27 0.24
CA PRO A 134 7.94 14.94 -0.22
C PRO A 134 9.39 14.88 -0.73
N PHE A 135 10.03 16.03 -0.97
CA PHE A 135 11.40 16.11 -1.48
C PHE A 135 12.44 16.35 -0.38
N ASN A 136 12.05 16.96 0.74
CA ASN A 136 13.00 17.31 1.82
C ASN A 136 12.54 16.96 3.24
N GLN A 137 11.36 16.35 3.40
CA GLN A 137 10.76 15.91 4.67
C GLN A 137 10.54 17.00 5.73
N ARG A 138 10.67 18.28 5.38
CA ARG A 138 10.39 19.37 6.32
C ARG A 138 8.88 19.55 6.46
N VAL A 139 8.44 19.72 7.71
CA VAL A 139 7.06 20.07 8.02
C VAL A 139 6.90 21.58 7.89
N VAL A 140 6.30 22.05 6.79
CA VAL A 140 5.90 23.45 6.67
C VAL A 140 4.49 23.59 7.25
N LYS A 141 4.39 24.24 8.42
CA LYS A 141 3.06 24.62 8.94
C LYS A 141 2.44 25.61 7.98
N LEU A 142 1.32 25.24 7.36
CA LEU A 142 0.52 26.18 6.57
C LEU A 142 0.13 27.34 7.48
N ALA A 143 0.60 28.54 7.15
CA ALA A 143 0.24 29.74 7.88
C ALA A 143 -1.30 29.86 7.89
N ARG A 144 -1.90 29.88 9.08
CA ARG A 144 -3.31 30.23 9.22
C ARG A 144 -3.46 31.64 8.65
N LYS A 145 -4.26 31.78 7.58
CA LYS A 145 -4.70 33.10 7.15
C LYS A 145 -5.38 33.77 8.35
N PRO A 146 -4.95 34.96 8.78
CA PRO A 146 -5.74 35.74 9.72
C PRO A 146 -7.10 36.02 9.07
N GLY A 147 -8.17 35.81 9.85
CA GLY A 147 -9.53 36.20 9.47
C GLY A 147 -9.75 37.70 9.55
#